data_AF-A0A7C5I4U2-F1
#
_entry.id   AF-A0A7C5I4U2-F1
#
_cell.length_a   1.000
_cell.length_b   1.000
_cell.length_c   1.000
_cell.angle_alpha   90.00
_cell.angle_beta   90.00
_cell.angle_gamma   90.00
#
_symmetry.space_group_name_H-M   'P 1'
#
loop_
_entity.id
_entity.type
_entity.pdbx_description
1 polymer ?
#
loop_
_entity_poly.entity_id
_entity_poly.type
_entity_poly.pdbx_seq_one_letter_code
_entity_poly.pdbx_strand_id
1 'polypeptide(L)' 'MPLKKDIKSIAVIGPNAHNIYNQLGDYTSPQYLKNIVTVLEGIKKKVAQNTAIHYARGCRIKDMSKDGFPEAIEAV' A
#
# COMPACT_ATOMS: atom_id res chain seq x y z
N MET A 1 6.37 -2.97 -17.50
CA MET A 1 6.46 -3.98 -16.41
C MET A 1 7.17 -5.22 -16.94
N PRO A 2 7.96 -5.96 -16.13
CA PRO A 2 8.00 -5.97 -14.65
C PRO A 2 9.00 -4.99 -14.00
N LEU A 3 8.78 -4.66 -12.72
CA LEU A 3 9.76 -3.95 -11.86
C LEU A 3 10.83 -4.93 -11.38
N LYS A 4 12.04 -4.42 -11.15
CA LYS A 4 13.12 -5.22 -10.56
C LYS A 4 12.86 -5.47 -9.07
N LYS A 5 13.21 -6.65 -8.58
CA LYS A 5 12.96 -7.05 -7.18
C LYS A 5 14.04 -6.56 -6.21
N ASP A 6 15.17 -6.11 -6.72
CA ASP A 6 16.32 -5.56 -6.02
C ASP A 6 16.38 -4.02 -6.09
N ILE A 7 15.24 -3.37 -6.35
CA ILE A 7 15.11 -1.92 -6.24
C ILE A 7 15.50 -1.50 -4.82
N LYS A 8 16.30 -0.43 -4.71
CA LYS A 8 16.81 0.04 -3.41
C LYS A 8 15.72 0.67 -2.53
N SER A 9 14.83 1.47 -3.11
CA SER A 9 13.73 2.14 -2.41
C SER A 9 12.45 2.11 -3.23
N ILE A 10 11.32 1.84 -2.59
CA ILE A 10 9.98 1.83 -3.18
C ILE A 10 9.03 2.62 -2.29
N ALA A 11 8.43 3.67 -2.87
CA ALA A 11 7.26 4.34 -2.32
C ALA A 11 5.99 3.56 -2.69
N VAL A 12 5.14 3.27 -1.69
CA VAL A 12 3.83 2.64 -1.87
C VAL A 12 2.78 3.62 -1.36
N ILE A 13 2.08 4.28 -2.28
CA ILE A 13 1.21 5.41 -1.95
C ILE A 13 -0.23 5.11 -2.37
N GLY A 14 -1.18 5.46 -1.50
CA GLY A 14 -2.59 5.51 -1.85
C GLY A 14 -3.53 4.90 -0.80
N PRO A 15 -4.82 5.25 -0.83
CA PRO A 15 -5.78 4.89 0.22
C PRO A 15 -6.10 3.40 0.26
N ASN A 16 -5.83 2.67 -0.84
CA ASN A 16 -6.02 1.22 -0.95
C ASN A 16 -4.74 0.42 -0.72
N ALA A 17 -3.58 1.06 -0.56
CA ALA A 17 -2.31 0.32 -0.50
C ALA A 17 -2.17 -0.55 0.77
N HIS A 18 -2.78 -0.14 1.89
CA HIS A 18 -2.71 -0.87 3.16
C HIS A 18 -4.01 -0.79 3.98
N ASN A 19 -5.16 -0.83 3.31
CA ASN A 19 -6.46 -1.02 3.97
C ASN A 19 -7.02 -2.39 3.61
N ILE A 20 -7.17 -3.24 4.62
CA ILE A 20 -7.52 -4.66 4.50
C ILE A 20 -8.87 -4.86 3.77
N TYR A 21 -9.90 -4.11 4.13
CA TYR A 21 -11.21 -4.27 3.49
C TYR A 21 -11.26 -3.73 2.06
N ASN A 22 -10.36 -2.82 1.71
CA ASN A 22 -10.25 -2.34 0.34
C ASN A 22 -9.58 -3.35 -0.60
N GLN A 23 -9.09 -4.48 -0.08
CA GLN A 23 -8.56 -5.58 -0.89
C GLN A 23 -9.65 -6.59 -1.29
N LEU A 24 -10.83 -6.48 -0.69
CA LEU A 24 -11.93 -7.38 -0.90
C LEU A 24 -12.93 -6.78 -1.89
N GLY A 25 -13.61 -7.65 -2.64
CA GLY A 25 -14.75 -7.27 -3.47
C GLY A 25 -16.07 -7.31 -2.70
N ASP A 26 -17.11 -6.78 -3.32
CA ASP A 26 -18.49 -6.88 -2.79
C ASP A 26 -18.89 -8.34 -2.55
N TYR A 27 -19.88 -8.53 -1.66
CA TYR A 27 -20.40 -9.83 -1.24
C TYR A 27 -19.36 -10.76 -0.56
N THR A 28 -18.23 -10.21 -0.10
CA THR A 28 -17.30 -10.96 0.75
C THR A 28 -17.76 -10.96 2.20
N SER A 29 -18.06 -12.12 2.77
CA SER A 29 -18.37 -12.28 4.20
C SER A 29 -17.22 -11.77 5.09
N PRO A 30 -17.48 -11.38 6.35
CA PRO A 30 -16.44 -10.94 7.28
C PRO A 30 -15.24 -11.92 7.31
N GLN A 31 -14.05 -11.38 7.09
CA GLN A 31 -12.81 -12.15 7.03
C GLN A 31 -11.95 -11.88 8.26
N TYR A 32 -11.19 -12.88 8.67
CA TYR A 32 -10.10 -12.68 9.62
C TYR A 32 -8.95 -11.94 8.95
N LEU A 33 -8.34 -10.99 9.66
CA LEU A 33 -7.23 -10.16 9.13
C LEU A 33 -6.08 -11.00 8.56
N LYS A 34 -5.78 -12.15 9.18
CA LYS A 34 -4.73 -13.08 8.73
C LYS A 34 -4.93 -13.67 7.33
N ASN A 35 -6.16 -13.63 6.80
CA ASN A 35 -6.49 -14.18 5.49
C ASN A 35 -6.25 -13.19 4.35
N ILE A 36 -5.90 -11.94 4.65
CA ILE A 36 -5.82 -10.87 3.67
C ILE A 36 -4.39 -10.38 3.57
N VAL A 37 -3.93 -10.18 2.34
CA VAL A 37 -2.64 -9.56 2.04
C VAL A 37 -2.93 -8.27 1.29
N THR A 38 -2.56 -7.15 1.88
CA THR A 38 -2.63 -5.84 1.23
C THR A 38 -1.56 -5.68 0.16
N VAL A 39 -1.75 -4.72 -0.76
CA VAL A 39 -0.72 -4.37 -1.77
C VAL A 39 0.64 -4.11 -1.11
N LEU A 40 0.69 -3.32 -0.03
CA LEU A 40 1.92 -3.04 0.71
C LEU A 40 2.58 -4.32 1.24
N GLU A 41 1.81 -5.21 1.85
CA GLU A 41 2.35 -6.48 2.37
C GLU A 41 2.82 -7.41 1.24
N GLY A 42 2.11 -7.45 0.12
CA GLY A 42 2.50 -8.21 -1.06
C GLY A 42 3.83 -7.73 -1.62
N ILE A 43 4.03 -6.42 -1.70
CA ILE A 43 5.30 -5.80 -2.12
C ILE A 43 6.41 -6.17 -1.13
N LYS A 44 6.20 -5.94 0.18
CA LYS A 44 7.15 -6.29 1.26
C LYS A 44 7.60 -7.75 1.19
N LYS A 45 6.68 -8.68 0.87
CA LYS A 45 6.98 -10.11 0.74
C LYS A 45 7.74 -10.48 -0.55
N LYS A 46 7.71 -9.64 -1.58
CA LYS A 46 8.22 -10.00 -2.92
C LYS A 46 9.57 -9.39 -3.28
N VAL A 47 9.91 -8.25 -2.69
CA VAL A 47 11.17 -7.54 -2.95
C VAL A 47 12.31 -8.05 -2.07
N ALA A 48 13.55 -7.66 -2.40
CA ALA A 48 14.72 -8.00 -1.60
C ALA A 48 14.63 -7.38 -0.19
N GLN A 49 15.15 -8.07 0.82
CA GLN A 49 15.06 -7.65 2.23
C GLN A 49 15.70 -6.27 2.51
N ASN A 50 16.66 -5.86 1.69
CA ASN A 50 17.34 -4.57 1.77
C ASN A 50 16.62 -3.44 1.01
N THR A 51 15.44 -3.71 0.43
CA THR A 51 14.61 -2.69 -0.20
C THR A 51 13.98 -1.83 0.88
N ALA A 52 14.27 -0.53 0.90
CA ALA A 52 13.56 0.43 1.74
C ALA A 52 12.13 0.60 1.19
N ILE A 53 11.13 0.50 2.06
CA ILE A 53 9.72 0.64 1.68
C ILE A 53 9.11 1.77 2.47
N HIS A 54 8.69 2.80 1.74
CA HIS A 54 8.09 4.02 2.28
C HIS A 54 6.60 3.97 1.96
N TYR A 55 5.75 4.06 2.98
CA TYR A 55 4.31 4.00 2.79
C TYR A 55 3.69 5.31 3.25
N ALA A 56 2.79 5.85 2.43
CA ALA A 56 1.95 6.99 2.78
C ALA A 56 0.55 6.77 2.23
N ARG A 57 -0.48 7.10 3.01
CA ARG A 57 -1.86 6.93 2.53
C ARG A 57 -2.20 7.92 1.41
N GLY A 58 -1.67 9.15 1.49
CA GLY A 58 -1.91 10.23 0.53
C GLY A 58 -3.29 10.88 0.69
N CYS A 59 -4.38 10.13 0.49
CA CYS A 59 -5.75 10.66 0.55
C CYS A 59 -6.70 9.68 1.26
N ARG A 60 -8.01 10.00 1.30
CA ARG A 60 -9.08 9.03 1.59
C ARG A 60 -9.87 8.74 0.30
N ILE A 61 -10.72 7.72 0.32
CA ILE A 61 -11.41 7.20 -0.89
C ILE A 61 -12.37 8.21 -1.54
N LYS A 62 -13.11 8.97 -0.73
CA LYS A 62 -14.12 9.94 -1.19
C LYS A 62 -13.98 11.29 -0.49
N ASP A 63 -12.73 11.70 -0.23
CA ASP A 63 -12.41 12.94 0.46
C ASP A 63 -11.64 13.85 -0.49
N MET A 64 -11.94 15.16 -0.44
CA MET A 64 -11.29 16.20 -1.22
C MET A 64 -10.12 16.86 -0.49
N SER A 65 -9.92 16.53 0.80
CA SER A 65 -8.77 16.99 1.58
C SER A 65 -7.45 16.53 0.93
N LYS A 66 -6.46 17.43 0.97
CA LYS A 66 -5.10 17.21 0.50
C LYS A 66 -4.11 17.03 1.65
N ASP A 67 -4.59 16.88 2.89
CA ASP A 67 -3.74 16.94 4.09
C ASP A 67 -2.70 15.82 4.14
N GLY A 68 -2.93 14.69 3.46
CA GLY A 68 -1.97 13.58 3.37
C GLY A 68 -0.99 13.68 2.20
N PHE A 69 -1.08 14.71 1.36
CA PHE A 69 -0.20 14.86 0.20
C PHE A 69 1.25 15.14 0.59
N PRO A 70 1.54 16.01 1.59
CA PRO A 70 2.92 16.25 2.02
C PRO A 70 3.65 14.95 2.39
N GLU A 71 3.02 14.10 3.22
CA GLU A 71 3.58 12.78 3.61
C GLU A 71 3.84 11.88 2.39
N ALA A 72 2.94 11.87 1.41
CA ALA A 72 3.10 11.09 0.20
C ALA A 72 4.22 11.60 -0.72
N ILE A 73 4.46 12.91 -0.75
CA ILE A 73 5.55 13.51 -1.52
C ILE A 73 6.90 13.22 -0.84
N GLU A 74 6.95 13.22 0.49
CA GLU A 74 8.14 12.94 1.29
C GLU A 74 8.47 11.44 1.41
N ALA A 75 7.59 10.55 0.94
CA ALA A 75 7.80 9.11 0.98
C ALA A 75 8.84 8.65 -0.07
N VAL A 76 10.13 8.78 0.26
CA VAL A 76 11.29 8.39 -0.59
C VAL A 76 12.33 7.56 0.14
#